data_AF-A0A7K4CAQ2-F1
#
_entry.id   AF-A0A7K4CAQ2-F1
#
_cell.length_a   1.000
_cell.length_b   1.000
_cell.length_c   1.000
_cell.angle_alpha   90.00
_cell.angle_beta   90.00
_cell.angle_gamma   90.00
#
_symmetry.space_group_name_H-M   'P 1'
#
loop_
_entity.id
_entity.type
_entity.pdbx_description
1 polymer ?
#
loop_
_entity_poly.entity_id
_entity_poly.type
_entity_poly.pdbx_seq_one_letter_code
_entity_poly.pdbx_strand_id
1 'polypeptide(L)'
;MDYGDMMGDAWGYAKDCTLHNPVRWIQLVIGVLLLGIPFHGYLVRVYRGTTPAPEVNRWARLCIDGCYVLLITVVYLLPLIVAMLVIFALVVFLALISPGGELGIAGGILGAAFNLLTFFVQVIALVVLPAATLRYARTGIFSEAFNIPELGATIGRIGWIAYLVAVVLLALLIGIPVMLLLFIAMFLAMAAFMMPASGIAVLAILGVLALLALLAIPLMGTFSARYLARVFDAAGDNPVTPAGQTGNAINGS
;
A
#
# COMPACT_ATOMS: atom_id res chain seq x y z
N MET A 1 22.60 5.20 4.45
CA MET A 1 21.63 4.35 3.76
C MET A 1 21.68 4.76 2.29
N ASP A 2 22.01 3.85 1.38
CA ASP A 2 22.05 4.17 -0.05
C ASP A 2 20.66 3.94 -0.66
N TYR A 3 19.86 5.01 -0.74
CA TYR A 3 18.50 4.91 -1.29
C TYR A 3 18.49 4.67 -2.79
N GLY A 4 19.50 5.13 -3.52
CA GLY A 4 19.59 5.00 -4.98
C GLY A 4 19.75 3.55 -5.39
N ASP A 5 20.69 2.85 -4.76
CA ASP A 5 20.92 1.43 -4.99
C ASP A 5 19.70 0.57 -4.62
N MET A 6 19.06 0.87 -3.48
CA MET A 6 17.84 0.17 -3.05
C MET A 6 16.68 0.37 -4.05
N MET A 7 16.52 1.58 -4.59
CA MET A 7 15.53 1.86 -5.63
C MET A 7 15.85 1.15 -6.94
N GLY A 8 17.13 1.14 -7.34
CA GLY A 8 17.60 0.43 -8.53
C GLY A 8 17.30 -1.08 -8.46
N ASP A 9 17.63 -1.71 -7.33
CA ASP A 9 17.31 -3.13 -7.05
C ASP A 9 15.81 -3.38 -7.08
N ALA A 10 15.03 -2.55 -6.37
CA ALA A 10 13.58 -2.70 -6.30
C ALA A 10 12.92 -2.54 -7.68
N TRP A 11 13.41 -1.61 -8.50
CA TRP A 11 12.91 -1.41 -9.86
C TRP A 11 13.26 -2.57 -10.78
N GLY A 12 14.51 -3.07 -10.73
CA GLY A 12 14.91 -4.28 -11.44
C GLY A 12 14.00 -5.46 -11.11
N TYR A 13 13.81 -5.71 -9.81
CA TYR A 13 12.95 -6.77 -9.30
C TYR A 13 11.49 -6.63 -9.77
N ALA A 14 10.93 -5.42 -9.72
CA ALA A 14 9.55 -5.18 -10.13
C ALA A 14 9.33 -5.40 -11.64
N LYS A 15 10.29 -4.98 -12.47
CA LYS A 15 10.27 -5.25 -13.92
C LYS A 15 10.34 -6.73 -14.23
N ASP A 16 11.24 -7.45 -13.56
CA ASP A 16 11.37 -8.91 -13.73
C ASP A 16 10.12 -9.66 -13.28
N CYS A 17 9.44 -9.13 -12.25
CA CYS A 17 8.18 -9.68 -11.74
C CYS A 17 6.98 -9.41 -12.67
N THR A 18 6.99 -8.33 -13.44
CA THR A 18 5.83 -7.89 -14.23
C THR A 18 6.14 -7.82 -15.73
N LEU A 19 6.85 -6.79 -16.17
CA LEU A 19 7.10 -6.50 -17.58
C LEU A 19 7.84 -7.63 -18.32
N HIS A 20 8.80 -8.30 -17.66
CA HIS A 20 9.53 -9.42 -18.26
C HIS A 20 8.83 -10.77 -18.08
N ASN A 21 7.75 -10.83 -17.29
CA ASN A 21 6.98 -12.04 -17.08
C ASN A 21 5.47 -11.76 -17.18
N PRO A 22 4.92 -11.69 -18.42
CA PRO A 22 3.53 -11.28 -18.64
C PRO A 22 2.53 -12.26 -18.01
N VAL A 23 2.86 -13.55 -17.93
CA VAL A 23 2.00 -14.55 -17.26
C VAL A 23 1.85 -14.20 -15.78
N ARG A 24 2.96 -13.93 -15.09
CA ARG A 24 2.95 -13.51 -13.69
C ARG A 24 2.24 -12.17 -13.52
N TRP A 25 2.47 -11.23 -14.42
CA TRP A 25 1.84 -9.92 -14.37
C TRP A 25 0.31 -10.02 -14.44
N ILE A 26 -0.22 -10.79 -15.40
CA ILE A 26 -1.67 -11.03 -15.52
C ILE A 26 -2.22 -11.71 -14.27
N GLN A 27 -1.51 -12.69 -13.70
CA GLN A 27 -1.91 -13.31 -12.44
C GLN A 27 -1.98 -12.29 -11.29
N LEU A 28 -1.02 -11.37 -11.20
CA LEU A 28 -1.07 -10.30 -10.19
C LEU A 28 -2.23 -9.33 -10.44
N VAL A 29 -2.52 -8.99 -11.70
CA VAL A 29 -3.71 -8.18 -12.06
C VAL A 29 -5.00 -8.88 -11.64
N ILE A 30 -5.12 -10.20 -11.88
CA ILE A 30 -6.25 -11.00 -11.38
C ILE A 30 -6.31 -10.94 -9.84
N GLY A 31 -5.16 -11.04 -9.16
CA GLY A 31 -5.07 -10.86 -7.71
C GLY A 31 -5.53 -9.48 -7.23
N VAL A 32 -5.30 -8.42 -8.01
CA VAL A 32 -5.81 -7.07 -7.74
C VAL A 32 -7.32 -7.00 -7.93
N LEU A 33 -7.85 -7.59 -9.01
CA LEU A 33 -9.29 -7.63 -9.29
C LEU A 33 -10.09 -8.42 -8.25
N LEU A 34 -9.48 -9.44 -7.63
CA LEU A 34 -10.06 -10.21 -6.52
C LEU A 34 -9.94 -9.45 -5.18
N LEU A 35 -10.41 -8.20 -5.17
CA LEU A 35 -10.40 -7.27 -4.04
C LEU A 35 -8.99 -6.93 -3.50
N GLY A 36 -7.94 -7.15 -4.30
CA GLY A 36 -6.55 -6.96 -3.87
C GLY A 36 -6.05 -8.00 -2.86
N ILE A 37 -6.90 -8.91 -2.39
CA ILE A 37 -6.56 -9.84 -1.30
C ILE A 37 -5.39 -10.77 -1.73
N PRO A 38 -5.49 -11.55 -2.83
CA PRO A 38 -4.37 -12.40 -3.26
C PRO A 38 -3.10 -11.59 -3.57
N PHE A 39 -3.25 -10.37 -4.08
CA PHE A 39 -2.12 -9.50 -4.39
C PHE A 39 -1.36 -9.09 -3.12
N HIS A 40 -2.05 -8.67 -2.06
CA HIS A 40 -1.40 -8.36 -0.78
C HIS A 40 -0.72 -9.60 -0.17
N GLY A 41 -1.30 -10.79 -0.29
CA GLY A 41 -0.63 -12.03 0.11
C GLY A 41 0.61 -12.35 -0.73
N TYR A 42 0.64 -11.94 -1.99
CA TYR A 42 1.84 -12.03 -2.82
C TYR A 42 2.93 -11.07 -2.32
N LEU A 43 2.58 -9.84 -1.97
CA LEU A 43 3.52 -8.88 -1.38
C LEU A 43 4.15 -9.39 -0.07
N VAL A 44 3.41 -10.16 0.74
CA VAL A 44 3.98 -10.84 1.92
C VAL A 44 5.15 -11.77 1.54
N ARG A 45 5.11 -12.44 0.39
CA ARG A 45 6.23 -13.27 -0.08
C ARG A 45 7.43 -12.43 -0.53
N VAL A 46 7.17 -11.25 -1.09
CA VAL A 46 8.22 -10.27 -1.44
C VAL A 46 8.88 -9.73 -0.18
N TYR A 47 8.08 -9.40 0.84
CA TYR A 47 8.52 -8.95 2.17
C TYR A 47 9.33 -10.00 2.94
N ARG A 48 9.13 -11.29 2.67
CA ARG A 48 10.00 -12.38 3.14
C ARG A 48 11.37 -12.43 2.47
N GLY A 49 11.66 -11.54 1.51
CA GLY A 49 12.97 -11.43 0.87
C GLY A 49 13.20 -12.42 -0.30
N THR A 50 12.15 -13.08 -0.80
CA THR A 50 12.29 -14.11 -1.86
C THR A 50 12.94 -13.55 -3.14
N THR A 51 14.06 -14.15 -3.56
CA THR A 51 14.79 -13.85 -4.81
C THR A 51 15.14 -15.14 -5.58
N PRO A 52 14.87 -15.25 -6.89
CA PRO A 52 14.18 -14.28 -7.76
C PRO A 52 12.71 -14.09 -7.36
N ALA A 53 12.00 -13.15 -8.02
CA ALA A 53 10.63 -12.83 -7.65
C ALA A 53 9.73 -14.08 -7.58
N PRO A 54 8.87 -14.23 -6.55
CA PRO A 54 8.12 -15.45 -6.32
C PRO A 54 7.07 -15.71 -7.41
N GLU A 55 6.69 -16.97 -7.59
CA GLU A 55 5.59 -17.32 -8.50
C GLU A 55 4.21 -17.06 -7.86
N VAL A 56 3.21 -16.72 -8.68
CA VAL A 56 1.80 -16.63 -8.23
C VAL A 56 1.18 -18.02 -8.23
N ASN A 57 1.53 -18.80 -7.21
CA ASN A 57 0.99 -20.13 -6.98
C ASN A 57 0.37 -20.23 -5.58
N ARG A 58 -0.33 -21.34 -5.29
CA ARG A 58 -1.00 -21.58 -4.01
C ARG A 58 -1.96 -20.42 -3.65
N TRP A 59 -2.89 -20.13 -4.56
CA TRP A 59 -3.87 -19.03 -4.43
C TRP A 59 -4.59 -19.00 -3.09
N ALA A 60 -5.00 -20.15 -2.56
CA ALA A 60 -5.62 -20.20 -1.22
C ALA A 60 -4.73 -19.59 -0.13
N ARG A 61 -3.41 -19.86 -0.17
CA ARG A 61 -2.47 -19.28 0.80
C ARG A 61 -2.21 -17.81 0.55
N LEU A 62 -2.19 -17.37 -0.73
CA LEU A 62 -2.15 -15.95 -1.05
C LEU A 62 -3.38 -15.22 -0.49
N CYS A 63 -4.57 -15.81 -0.59
CA CYS A 63 -5.77 -15.25 0.00
C CYS A 63 -5.70 -15.16 1.52
N ILE A 64 -5.23 -16.21 2.20
CA ILE A 64 -5.09 -16.23 3.66
C ILE A 64 -4.10 -15.14 4.13
N ASP A 65 -2.90 -15.10 3.54
CA ASP A 65 -1.88 -14.10 3.87
C ASP A 65 -2.42 -12.67 3.56
N GLY A 66 -3.18 -12.51 2.47
CA GLY A 66 -3.85 -11.26 2.10
C GLY A 66 -4.93 -10.83 3.09
N CYS A 67 -5.77 -11.75 3.57
CA CYS A 67 -6.77 -11.49 4.60
C CYS A 67 -6.12 -11.05 5.90
N TYR A 68 -4.97 -11.64 6.28
CA TYR A 68 -4.22 -11.18 7.44
C TYR A 68 -3.68 -9.76 7.26
N VAL A 69 -3.14 -9.41 6.09
CA VAL A 69 -2.72 -8.03 5.80
C VAL A 69 -3.92 -7.06 5.84
N LEU A 70 -5.08 -7.47 5.34
CA LEU A 70 -6.30 -6.68 5.43
C LEU A 70 -6.73 -6.46 6.89
N LEU A 71 -6.72 -7.51 7.71
CA LEU A 71 -7.04 -7.40 9.14
C LEU A 71 -6.06 -6.50 9.88
N ILE A 72 -4.75 -6.62 9.63
CA ILE A 72 -3.73 -5.71 10.15
C ILE A 72 -4.09 -4.27 9.78
N THR A 73 -4.37 -4.04 8.50
CA THR A 73 -4.74 -2.70 7.99
C THR A 73 -5.99 -2.15 8.69
N VAL A 74 -7.05 -2.95 8.81
CA VAL A 74 -8.29 -2.55 9.49
C VAL A 74 -8.05 -2.22 10.96
N VAL A 75 -7.24 -3.00 11.68
CA VAL A 75 -6.92 -2.74 13.09
C VAL A 75 -6.18 -1.41 13.26
N TYR A 76 -5.18 -1.13 12.42
CA TYR A 76 -4.45 0.13 12.47
C TYR A 76 -5.28 1.33 11.97
N LEU A 77 -6.28 1.11 11.11
CA LEU A 77 -7.24 2.12 10.69
C LEU A 77 -8.47 2.23 11.61
N LEU A 78 -8.60 1.38 12.63
CA LEU A 78 -9.75 1.38 13.54
C LEU A 78 -10.00 2.75 14.19
N PRO A 79 -8.98 3.51 14.67
CA PRO A 79 -9.20 4.85 15.21
C PRO A 79 -9.84 5.80 14.18
N LEU A 80 -9.45 5.70 12.92
CA LEU A 80 -10.02 6.49 11.82
C LEU A 80 -11.47 6.09 11.56
N ILE A 81 -11.75 4.78 11.50
CA ILE A 81 -13.10 4.25 11.24
C ILE A 81 -14.06 4.69 12.36
N VAL A 82 -13.64 4.57 13.63
CA VAL A 82 -14.44 5.01 14.77
C VAL A 82 -14.66 6.52 14.73
N ALA A 83 -13.63 7.33 14.49
CA ALA A 83 -13.77 8.77 14.36
C ALA A 83 -14.76 9.15 13.23
N MET A 84 -14.66 8.48 12.08
CA MET A 84 -15.55 8.70 10.95
C MET A 84 -17.00 8.36 11.29
N LEU A 85 -17.25 7.23 11.97
CA LEU A 85 -18.60 6.83 12.40
C LEU A 85 -19.21 7.83 13.40
N VAL A 86 -18.42 8.27 14.38
CA VAL A 86 -18.87 9.25 15.39
C VAL A 86 -19.24 10.57 14.72
N ILE A 87 -18.41 11.05 13.80
CA ILE A 87 -18.63 12.33 13.13
C ILE A 87 -19.80 12.23 12.15
N PHE A 88 -19.90 11.13 11.40
CA PHE A 88 -21.05 10.89 10.54
C PHE A 88 -22.34 10.86 11.34
N ALA A 89 -22.37 10.14 12.47
CA ALA A 89 -23.54 10.10 13.37
C ALA A 89 -23.89 11.49 13.92
N LEU A 90 -22.88 12.29 14.31
CA LEU A 90 -23.08 13.65 14.78
C LEU A 90 -23.66 14.56 13.69
N VAL A 91 -23.13 14.51 12.46
CA VAL A 91 -23.63 15.31 11.33
C VAL A 91 -25.08 14.94 11.01
N VAL A 92 -25.39 13.64 10.96
CA VAL A 92 -26.77 13.17 10.73
C VAL A 92 -27.69 13.63 11.86
N PHE A 93 -27.27 13.49 13.12
CA PHE A 93 -28.05 13.93 14.28
C PHE A 93 -28.35 15.43 14.24
N LEU A 94 -27.34 16.26 13.99
CA LEU A 94 -27.50 17.72 13.89
C LEU A 94 -28.43 18.13 12.74
N ALA A 95 -28.33 17.45 11.60
CA ALA A 95 -29.21 17.69 10.46
C ALA A 95 -30.69 17.35 10.76
N LEU A 96 -30.96 16.37 11.63
CA LEU A 96 -32.32 15.97 12.03
C LEU A 96 -32.96 16.95 13.03
N ILE A 97 -32.17 17.54 13.94
CA ILE A 97 -32.70 18.41 15.01
C ILE A 97 -32.72 19.90 14.66
N SER A 98 -32.00 20.32 13.61
CA SER A 98 -31.94 21.71 13.16
C SER A 98 -32.20 21.80 11.64
N PRO A 99 -33.47 21.76 11.20
CA PRO A 99 -33.81 21.80 9.77
C PRO A 99 -33.54 23.13 9.06
N GLY A 100 -32.94 24.12 9.74
CA GLY A 100 -32.58 25.44 9.19
C GLY A 100 -31.05 25.62 9.17
N GLY A 101 -30.51 26.08 8.04
CA GLY A 101 -29.09 26.07 7.66
C GLY A 101 -28.10 26.91 8.47
N GLU A 102 -28.32 27.15 9.76
CA GLU A 102 -27.39 27.82 10.69
C GLU A 102 -26.17 26.96 11.05
N LEU A 103 -26.14 25.69 10.61
CA LEU A 103 -25.06 24.72 10.82
C LEU A 103 -23.77 25.01 10.04
N GLY A 104 -23.71 26.07 9.23
CA GLY A 104 -22.61 26.32 8.29
C GLY A 104 -21.24 26.53 8.96
N ILE A 105 -21.15 27.40 9.98
CA ILE A 105 -19.87 27.72 10.63
C ILE A 105 -19.44 26.59 11.57
N ALA A 106 -20.37 26.06 12.38
CA ALA A 106 -20.09 24.94 13.29
C ALA A 106 -19.72 23.66 12.51
N GLY A 107 -20.41 23.38 11.40
CA GLY A 107 -20.10 22.28 10.49
C GLY A 107 -18.75 22.47 9.80
N GLY A 108 -18.38 23.71 9.42
CA GLY A 108 -17.07 24.03 8.87
C GLY A 108 -15.92 23.76 9.84
N ILE A 109 -16.06 24.16 11.12
CA ILE A 109 -15.04 23.92 12.16
C ILE A 109 -14.90 22.43 12.45
N LEU A 110 -16.02 21.71 12.60
CA LEU A 110 -16.02 20.25 12.82
C LEU A 110 -15.41 19.52 11.62
N GLY A 111 -15.72 19.95 10.39
CA GLY A 111 -15.14 19.41 9.18
C GLY A 111 -13.63 19.65 9.07
N ALA A 112 -13.15 20.84 9.43
CA ALA A 112 -11.72 21.14 9.44
C ALA A 112 -10.96 20.31 10.49
N ALA A 113 -11.51 20.19 11.71
CA ALA A 113 -10.93 19.36 12.76
C ALA A 113 -10.87 17.88 12.35
N PHE A 114 -11.92 17.37 11.68
CA PHE A 114 -11.93 16.02 11.15
C PHE A 114 -10.86 15.81 10.09
N ASN A 115 -10.72 16.71 9.12
CA ASN A 115 -9.69 16.63 8.08
C ASN A 115 -8.27 16.63 8.68
N LEU A 116 -8.04 17.42 9.73
CA LEU A 116 -6.76 17.41 10.42
C LEU A 116 -6.50 16.07 11.12
N LEU A 117 -7.51 15.51 11.80
CA LEU A 117 -7.42 14.20 12.43
C LEU A 117 -7.14 13.09 11.40
N THR A 118 -7.87 13.07 10.30
CA THR A 118 -7.69 12.04 9.26
C THR A 118 -6.30 12.14 8.63
N PHE A 119 -5.80 13.35 8.39
CA PHE A 119 -4.44 13.57 7.90
C PHE A 119 -3.38 12.96 8.84
N PHE A 120 -3.46 13.23 10.14
CA PHE A 120 -2.51 12.65 11.11
C PHE A 120 -2.59 11.13 11.15
N VAL A 121 -3.79 10.55 11.15
CA VAL A 121 -3.94 9.08 11.16
C VAL A 121 -3.39 8.47 9.87
N GLN A 122 -3.58 9.10 8.72
CA GLN A 122 -2.99 8.63 7.45
C GLN A 122 -1.46 8.67 7.47
N VAL A 123 -0.86 9.74 8.01
CA VAL A 123 0.60 9.84 8.15
C VAL A 123 1.12 8.75 9.08
N ILE A 124 0.45 8.50 10.22
CA ILE A 124 0.82 7.42 11.14
C ILE A 124 0.68 6.05 10.44
N ALA A 125 -0.43 5.81 9.75
CA ALA A 125 -0.67 4.56 9.03
C ALA A 125 0.39 4.32 7.93
N LEU A 126 0.77 5.37 7.19
CA LEU A 126 1.80 5.32 6.15
C LEU A 126 3.16 4.87 6.71
N VAL A 127 3.48 5.29 7.93
CA VAL A 127 4.74 4.94 8.61
C VAL A 127 4.65 3.57 9.30
N VAL A 128 3.52 3.24 9.94
CA VAL A 128 3.43 2.04 10.79
C VAL A 128 3.03 0.78 10.00
N LEU A 129 2.13 0.89 9.03
CA LEU A 129 1.62 -0.29 8.29
C LEU A 129 2.71 -1.06 7.53
N PRO A 130 3.68 -0.42 6.85
CA PRO A 130 4.77 -1.15 6.20
C PRO A 130 5.58 -1.96 7.21
N ALA A 131 5.89 -1.38 8.38
CA ALA A 131 6.63 -2.07 9.44
C ALA A 131 5.84 -3.25 10.02
N ALA A 132 4.54 -3.06 10.30
CA ALA A 132 3.65 -4.08 10.82
C ALA A 132 3.51 -5.28 9.86
N THR A 133 3.27 -5.00 8.58
CA THR A 133 3.11 -6.04 7.56
C THR A 133 4.40 -6.79 7.30
N LEU A 134 5.55 -6.12 7.31
CA LEU A 134 6.86 -6.74 7.17
C LEU A 134 7.21 -7.65 8.35
N ARG A 135 6.94 -7.23 9.59
CA ARG A 135 7.13 -8.09 10.77
C ARG A 135 6.29 -9.36 10.67
N TYR A 136 5.01 -9.24 10.34
CA TYR A 136 4.16 -10.40 10.08
C TYR A 136 4.74 -11.28 8.98
N ALA A 137 5.19 -10.68 7.88
CA ALA A 137 5.74 -11.43 6.76
C ALA A 137 6.98 -12.25 7.17
N ARG A 138 7.91 -11.64 7.91
CA ARG A 138 9.20 -12.25 8.30
C ARG A 138 9.12 -13.21 9.47
N THR A 139 8.25 -12.96 10.44
CA THR A 139 8.05 -13.85 11.58
C THR A 139 7.07 -14.99 11.27
N GLY A 140 6.14 -14.76 10.34
CA GLY A 140 5.04 -15.67 10.06
C GLY A 140 3.95 -15.68 11.15
N ILE A 141 4.06 -14.82 12.16
CA ILE A 141 3.15 -14.76 13.31
C ILE A 141 2.28 -13.51 13.17
N PHE A 142 0.95 -13.67 13.13
CA PHE A 142 0.00 -12.58 12.93
C PHE A 142 0.07 -11.51 14.03
N SER A 143 0.20 -11.91 15.29
CA SER A 143 0.25 -10.99 16.43
C SER A 143 1.49 -10.08 16.44
N GLU A 144 2.58 -10.49 15.78
CA GLU A 144 3.80 -9.67 15.69
C GLU A 144 3.61 -8.39 14.88
N ALA A 145 2.57 -8.31 14.04
CA ALA A 145 2.19 -7.07 13.39
C ALA A 145 1.71 -5.99 14.36
N PHE A 146 1.30 -6.36 15.58
CA PHE A 146 0.77 -5.44 16.59
C PHE A 146 1.72 -5.23 17.76
N ASN A 147 2.94 -5.76 17.65
CA ASN A 147 3.92 -5.65 18.71
C ASN A 147 4.60 -4.26 18.67
N ILE A 148 3.92 -3.26 19.26
CA ILE A 148 4.28 -1.84 19.20
C ILE A 148 5.70 -1.54 19.69
N PRO A 149 6.19 -2.10 20.82
CA PRO A 149 7.55 -1.82 21.28
C PRO A 149 8.60 -2.26 20.25
N GLU A 150 8.41 -3.43 19.66
CA GLU A 150 9.32 -4.00 18.68
C GLU A 150 9.22 -3.29 17.32
N LEU A 151 8.03 -2.81 16.93
CA LEU A 151 7.89 -1.92 15.78
C LEU A 151 8.67 -0.62 15.97
N GLY A 152 8.54 -0.02 17.15
CA GLY A 152 9.31 1.16 17.54
C GLY A 152 10.81 0.88 17.55
N ALA A 153 11.24 -0.28 18.04
CA ALA A 153 12.64 -0.69 18.05
C ALA A 153 13.20 -0.91 16.65
N THR A 154 12.45 -1.57 15.75
CA THR A 154 12.87 -1.76 14.36
C THR A 154 13.00 -0.43 13.62
N ILE A 155 12.01 0.46 13.74
CA ILE A 155 12.07 1.81 13.15
C ILE A 155 13.21 2.63 13.78
N GLY A 156 13.40 2.53 15.09
CA GLY A 156 14.50 3.17 15.81
C GLY A 156 15.88 2.70 15.34
N ARG A 157 16.03 1.41 15.03
CA ARG A 157 17.27 0.82 14.50
C ARG A 157 17.58 1.28 13.06
N ILE A 158 16.55 1.48 12.23
CA ILE A 158 16.70 2.15 10.93
C ILE A 158 17.10 3.62 11.12
N GLY A 159 16.60 4.24 12.20
CA GLY A 159 16.66 5.66 12.46
C GLY A 159 15.40 6.34 11.95
N TRP A 160 14.67 7.03 12.83
CA TRP A 160 13.37 7.65 12.52
C TRP A 160 13.40 8.57 11.30
N ILE A 161 14.42 9.42 11.19
CA ILE A 161 14.58 10.34 10.05
C ILE A 161 14.88 9.55 8.78
N ALA A 162 15.80 8.59 8.83
CA ALA A 162 16.17 7.77 7.68
C ALA A 162 14.99 6.92 7.18
N TYR A 163 14.17 6.41 8.08
CA TYR A 163 12.96 5.68 7.75
C TYR A 163 11.90 6.60 7.12
N LEU A 164 11.66 7.77 7.72
CA LEU A 164 10.72 8.75 7.17
C LEU A 164 11.13 9.19 5.77
N VAL A 165 12.42 9.47 5.55
CA VAL A 165 12.95 9.79 4.21
C VAL A 165 12.68 8.64 3.24
N ALA A 166 12.89 7.38 3.64
CA ALA A 166 12.60 6.23 2.78
C ALA A 166 11.12 6.17 2.36
N VAL A 167 10.22 6.29 3.33
CA VAL A 167 8.76 6.26 3.11
C VAL A 167 8.32 7.44 2.25
N VAL A 168 8.84 8.65 2.51
CA VAL A 168 8.53 9.85 1.72
C VAL A 168 9.06 9.73 0.29
N LEU A 169 10.29 9.26 0.09
CA LEU A 169 10.84 9.04 -1.24
C LEU A 169 10.00 8.04 -2.03
N LEU A 170 9.57 6.94 -1.39
CA LEU A 170 8.65 5.98 -1.99
C LEU A 170 7.30 6.62 -2.35
N ALA A 171 6.73 7.40 -1.42
CA ALA A 171 5.47 8.09 -1.61
C ALA A 171 5.53 9.13 -2.73
N LEU A 172 6.64 9.85 -2.89
CA LEU A 172 6.84 10.80 -4.00
C LEU A 172 7.03 10.06 -5.32
N LEU A 173 7.84 9.01 -5.34
CA LEU A 173 8.15 8.25 -6.54
C LEU A 173 6.93 7.55 -7.14
N ILE A 174 6.04 7.01 -6.30
CA ILE A 174 4.78 6.38 -6.73
C ILE A 174 3.66 7.41 -6.83
N GLY A 175 3.56 8.30 -5.86
CA GLY A 175 2.46 9.24 -5.72
C GLY A 175 2.44 10.32 -6.79
N ILE A 176 3.60 10.87 -7.20
CA ILE A 176 3.64 11.91 -8.25
C ILE A 176 3.11 11.37 -9.59
N PRO A 177 3.59 10.22 -10.13
CA PRO A 177 3.04 9.66 -11.36
C PRO A 177 1.55 9.32 -11.27
N VAL A 178 1.11 8.75 -10.15
CA VAL A 178 -0.32 8.43 -9.94
C VAL A 178 -1.16 9.70 -9.87
N MET A 179 -0.71 10.73 -9.14
CA MET A 179 -1.40 12.01 -9.05
C MET A 179 -1.48 12.68 -10.42
N LEU A 180 -0.39 12.66 -11.20
CA LEU A 180 -0.38 13.20 -12.56
C LEU A 180 -1.36 12.44 -13.47
N LEU A 181 -1.38 11.10 -13.39
CA LEU A 181 -2.32 10.26 -14.14
C LEU A 181 -3.77 10.61 -13.79
N LEU A 182 -4.09 10.72 -12.50
CA LEU A 182 -5.43 11.10 -12.02
C LEU A 182 -5.79 12.55 -12.40
N PHE A 183 -4.83 13.45 -12.39
CA PHE A 183 -5.03 14.85 -12.79
C PHE A 183 -5.35 14.96 -14.28
N ILE A 184 -4.59 14.27 -15.14
CA ILE A 184 -4.86 14.18 -16.58
C ILE A 184 -6.22 13.51 -16.81
N ALA A 185 -6.51 12.43 -16.08
CA ALA A 185 -7.80 11.74 -16.14
C ALA A 185 -8.97 12.67 -15.85
N MET A 186 -8.87 13.45 -14.77
CA MET A 186 -9.89 14.42 -14.37
C MET A 186 -10.07 15.50 -15.44
N PHE A 187 -8.99 16.05 -15.99
CA PHE A 187 -9.05 17.09 -17.02
C PHE A 187 -9.70 16.56 -18.32
N LEU A 188 -9.31 15.37 -18.76
CA LEU A 188 -9.92 14.72 -19.94
C LEU A 188 -11.39 14.40 -19.72
N ALA A 189 -11.76 13.92 -18.53
CA ALA A 189 -13.16 13.65 -18.17
C ALA A 189 -13.99 14.93 -18.18
N MET A 190 -13.46 16.04 -17.63
CA MET A 190 -14.12 17.35 -17.65
C MET A 190 -14.28 17.87 -19.09
N ALA A 191 -13.22 17.80 -19.90
CA ALA A 191 -13.26 18.23 -21.30
C ALA A 191 -14.29 17.42 -22.10
N ALA A 192 -14.32 16.10 -21.92
CA ALA A 192 -15.28 15.22 -22.57
C ALA A 192 -16.72 15.45 -22.08
N PHE A 193 -16.92 15.81 -20.81
CA PHE A 193 -18.23 16.17 -20.27
C PHE A 193 -18.79 17.48 -20.85
N MET A 194 -17.91 18.43 -21.20
CA MET A 194 -18.28 19.69 -21.86
C MET A 194 -18.59 19.55 -23.35
N MET A 195 -18.22 18.42 -23.98
CA MET A 195 -18.52 18.17 -25.39
C MET A 195 -20.00 17.74 -25.55
N PRO A 196 -20.74 18.28 -26.54
CA PRO A 196 -22.11 17.85 -26.84
C PRO A 196 -22.24 16.36 -27.24
N ALA A 197 -21.12 15.69 -27.53
CA ALA A 197 -21.07 14.34 -28.10
C ALA A 197 -20.70 13.26 -27.05
N SER A 198 -21.76 12.69 -26.48
CA SER A 198 -21.88 11.36 -25.85
C SER A 198 -21.05 11.06 -24.60
N GLY A 199 -21.74 10.77 -23.49
CA GLY A 199 -21.14 10.17 -22.29
C GLY A 199 -20.36 8.88 -22.56
N ILE A 200 -20.54 8.24 -23.72
CA ILE A 200 -19.74 7.09 -24.18
C ILE A 200 -18.26 7.47 -24.33
N ALA A 201 -17.92 8.65 -24.86
CA ALA A 201 -16.53 9.07 -24.99
C ALA A 201 -15.85 9.30 -23.62
N VAL A 202 -16.59 9.91 -22.68
CA VAL A 202 -16.16 10.07 -21.28
C VAL A 202 -15.89 8.70 -20.64
N LEU A 203 -16.84 7.77 -20.77
CA LEU A 203 -16.72 6.42 -20.21
C LEU A 203 -15.56 5.63 -20.84
N ALA A 204 -15.33 5.77 -22.15
CA ALA A 204 -14.22 5.13 -22.83
C ALA A 204 -12.86 5.64 -22.31
N ILE A 205 -12.70 6.96 -22.17
CA ILE A 205 -11.49 7.58 -21.63
C ILE A 205 -11.25 7.13 -20.18
N LEU A 206 -12.28 7.21 -19.33
CA LEU A 206 -12.21 6.74 -17.95
C LEU A 206 -11.88 5.25 -17.86
N GLY A 207 -12.46 4.43 -18.73
CA GLY A 207 -12.18 3.00 -18.82
C GLY A 207 -10.73 2.69 -19.18
N VAL A 208 -10.16 3.41 -20.16
CA VAL A 208 -8.74 3.28 -20.54
C VAL A 208 -7.83 3.68 -19.38
N LEU A 209 -8.12 4.80 -18.71
CA LEU A 209 -7.32 5.27 -17.58
C LEU A 209 -7.39 4.33 -16.39
N ALA A 210 -8.58 3.79 -16.10
CA ALA A 210 -8.76 2.77 -15.07
C ALA A 210 -7.97 1.48 -15.41
N LEU A 211 -7.95 1.07 -16.68
CA LEU A 211 -7.16 -0.08 -17.13
C LEU A 211 -5.66 0.17 -16.97
N LEU A 212 -5.16 1.36 -17.35
CA LEU A 212 -3.75 1.72 -17.15
C LEU A 212 -3.37 1.73 -15.67
N ALA A 213 -4.22 2.30 -14.82
CA ALA A 213 -4.02 2.29 -13.37
C ALA A 213 -3.98 0.85 -12.83
N LEU A 214 -4.93 0.00 -13.26
CA LEU A 214 -4.99 -1.40 -12.85
C LEU A 214 -3.72 -2.19 -13.23
N LEU A 215 -3.20 -1.97 -14.45
CA LEU A 215 -1.96 -2.60 -14.91
C LEU A 215 -0.72 -2.10 -14.16
N ALA A 216 -0.73 -0.84 -13.71
CA ALA A 216 0.36 -0.24 -12.95
C ALA A 216 0.43 -0.74 -11.50
N ILE A 217 -0.69 -1.14 -10.88
CA ILE A 217 -0.74 -1.55 -9.46
C ILE A 217 0.24 -2.69 -9.14
N PRO A 218 0.29 -3.82 -9.88
CA PRO A 218 1.27 -4.87 -9.62
C PRO A 218 2.72 -4.42 -9.68
N LEU A 219 3.05 -3.57 -10.65
CA LEU A 219 4.41 -3.04 -10.82
C LEU A 219 4.79 -2.14 -9.63
N MET A 220 3.92 -1.19 -9.27
CA MET A 220 4.16 -0.26 -8.16
C MET A 220 4.14 -0.96 -6.79
N GLY A 221 3.26 -1.94 -6.60
CA GLY A 221 3.16 -2.70 -5.35
C GLY A 221 4.34 -3.64 -5.12
N THR A 222 4.82 -4.31 -6.16
CA THR A 222 6.03 -5.15 -6.04
C THR A 222 7.29 -4.33 -5.86
N PHE A 223 7.39 -3.19 -6.55
CA PHE A 223 8.45 -2.19 -6.34
C PHE A 223 8.48 -1.68 -4.89
N SER A 224 7.34 -1.20 -4.38
CA SER A 224 7.23 -0.67 -3.02
C SER A 224 7.56 -1.72 -1.97
N ALA A 225 7.02 -2.94 -2.11
CA ALA A 225 7.30 -4.02 -1.18
C ALA A 225 8.78 -4.39 -1.16
N ARG A 226 9.42 -4.45 -2.34
CA ARG A 226 10.85 -4.76 -2.43
C ARG A 226 11.72 -3.65 -1.86
N TYR A 227 11.43 -2.39 -2.18
CA TYR A 227 12.17 -1.24 -1.65
C TYR A 227 12.10 -1.20 -0.12
N LEU A 228 10.91 -1.35 0.44
CA LEU A 228 10.73 -1.38 1.90
C LEU A 228 11.47 -2.57 2.53
N ALA A 229 11.41 -3.77 1.93
CA ALA A 229 12.18 -4.90 2.43
C ALA A 229 13.69 -4.57 2.53
N ARG A 230 14.27 -3.93 1.50
CA ARG A 230 15.67 -3.51 1.49
C ARG A 230 16.02 -2.45 2.54
N VAL A 231 15.12 -1.49 2.76
CA VAL A 231 15.29 -0.48 3.82
C VAL A 231 15.42 -1.16 5.18
N PHE A 232 14.59 -2.16 5.45
CA PHE A 232 14.65 -2.88 6.71
C PHE A 232 15.80 -3.89 6.78
N ASP A 233 16.17 -4.55 5.67
CA ASP A 233 17.34 -5.44 5.59
C ASP A 233 18.62 -4.67 5.95
N ALA A 234 18.78 -3.45 5.42
CA ALA A 234 19.93 -2.59 5.70
C ALA A 234 20.05 -2.17 7.16
N ALA A 235 18.96 -2.26 7.93
CA ALA A 235 18.98 -2.04 9.38
C ALA A 235 19.14 -3.36 10.17
N GLY A 236 19.49 -4.47 9.52
CA GLY A 236 19.71 -5.77 10.18
C GLY A 236 18.43 -6.55 10.49
N ASP A 237 17.27 -6.12 9.96
CA ASP A 237 16.05 -6.91 10.00
C ASP A 237 16.04 -7.89 8.83
N ASN A 238 16.96 -8.85 8.81
CA ASN A 238 17.04 -9.77 7.67
C ASN A 238 15.89 -10.79 7.70
N PRO A 239 15.42 -11.28 6.54
CA PRO A 239 14.42 -12.34 6.51
C PRO A 239 14.90 -13.57 7.29
N VAL A 240 14.01 -14.17 8.08
CA VAL A 240 14.31 -15.42 8.80
C VAL A 240 14.56 -16.50 7.74
N THR A 241 15.79 -17.00 7.66
CA THR A 241 16.12 -18.13 6.79
C THR A 241 15.17 -19.27 7.11
N PRO A 242 14.38 -19.79 6.16
CA PRO A 242 13.56 -20.96 6.41
C PRO A 242 14.48 -22.10 6.87
N ALA A 243 14.17 -22.71 8.02
CA ALA A 243 14.85 -23.92 8.47
C ALA A 243 14.79 -24.96 7.34
N GLY A 244 15.91 -25.16 6.64
CA GLY A 244 15.97 -26.02 5.45
C GLY A 244 16.86 -25.54 4.29
N GLN A 245 17.45 -24.34 4.34
CA GLN A 245 18.43 -23.88 3.33
C GLN A 245 19.88 -23.78 3.83
N THR A 246 20.26 -24.58 4.83
CA THR A 246 21.66 -24.74 5.28
C THR A 246 22.25 -26.07 4.82
N GLY A 247 22.25 -26.34 3.51
CA GLY A 247 22.81 -27.58 2.98
C GLY A 247 22.99 -27.57 1.47
N ASN A 248 24.02 -26.87 0.97
CA ASN A 248 24.81 -27.26 -0.21
C ASN A 248 25.85 -26.18 -0.56
N ALA A 249 26.65 -25.78 0.41
CA ALA A 249 27.80 -24.90 0.15
C ALA A 249 29.06 -25.42 0.87
N ILE A 250 29.30 -26.74 0.84
CA ILE A 250 30.62 -27.30 1.18
C ILE A 250 30.83 -28.60 0.37
N ASN A 251 31.53 -28.49 -0.76
CA ASN A 251 32.50 -29.43 -1.34
C ASN A 251 32.51 -29.35 -2.87
N GLY A 252 33.58 -28.76 -3.39
CA GLY A 252 33.88 -28.65 -4.81
C GLY A 252 35.19 -27.89 -5.03
N SER A 253 36.23 -28.31 -4.31
CA SER A 253 37.65 -28.04 -4.64
C SER A 253 38.28 -29.34 -5.06
#